data_AF-A0A8H5WJW0-F1
#
_entry.id   AF-A0A8H5WJW0-F1
#
_cell.length_a   1.000
_cell.length_b   1.000
_cell.length_c   1.000
_cell.angle_alpha   90.00
_cell.angle_beta   90.00
_cell.angle_gamma   90.00
#
_symmetry.space_group_name_H-M   'P 1'
#
loop_
_entity.id
_entity.type
_entity.pdbx_description
1 polymer ?
#
loop_
_entity_poly.entity_id
_entity_poly.type
_entity_poly.pdbx_seq_one_letter_code
_entity_poly.pdbx_strand_id
1 'polypeptide(L)'
;MIRVKLLCILVTLCLLCGAAGAQSLSSVLVESPKCAVDCLLGLLSDQAFEGKDQSMLCEDKKFAQAIGNCLTDKCTMRQTMSMDERRYRFCGMKPTDLRAEFWIGTIIMATLASIFFACRMVAKVVLSLPWGVDDSLTVLSMAFMMTFFVILQILITVALGGEMWYLSDYQVTTGLQASNDSHVLFFFLEIFYIVTLAIIKSAILCFFLRIFPDDKFRVMAKCTLVFNALIGIIFFILTFFQTHPLTLFWEGWQKKAARRHIVDGTTRLTIPHGGLNLLLDIWMIVLPLTQLWEVGLKLKKKLGVIAMFSVGILLDSNQRAKVHDLVKY
;
A
#
# COMPACT_ATOMS: atom_id res chain seq x y z
N MET A 1 41.15 -31.88 -32.87
CA MET A 1 41.77 -31.46 -31.59
C MET A 1 41.89 -29.94 -31.39
N ILE A 2 42.03 -29.11 -32.43
CA ILE A 2 42.18 -27.64 -32.29
C ILE A 2 40.87 -26.94 -31.89
N ARG A 3 39.71 -27.40 -32.40
CA ARG A 3 38.39 -26.81 -32.08
C ARG A 3 37.96 -26.99 -30.62
N VAL A 4 38.38 -28.07 -29.96
CA VAL A 4 38.06 -28.34 -28.54
C VAL A 4 38.90 -27.47 -27.60
N LYS A 5 40.19 -27.23 -27.94
CA LYS A 5 41.03 -26.30 -27.19
C LYS A 5 40.56 -24.85 -27.30
N LEU A 6 40.07 -24.43 -28.47
CA LEU A 6 39.53 -23.08 -28.67
C LEU A 6 38.23 -22.86 -27.88
N LEU A 7 37.36 -23.88 -27.82
CA LEU A 7 36.12 -23.84 -27.03
C LEU A 7 36.41 -23.77 -25.52
N CYS A 8 37.39 -24.54 -25.01
CA CYS A 8 37.78 -24.47 -23.61
C CYS A 8 38.40 -23.12 -23.24
N ILE A 9 39.21 -22.51 -24.12
CA ILE A 9 39.80 -21.18 -23.87
C ILE A 9 38.72 -20.09 -23.83
N LEU A 10 37.74 -20.14 -24.74
CA LEU A 10 36.58 -19.23 -24.75
C LEU A 10 35.69 -19.39 -23.51
N VAL A 11 35.48 -20.62 -23.03
CA VAL A 11 34.70 -20.88 -21.81
C VAL A 11 35.45 -20.39 -20.56
N THR A 12 36.78 -20.54 -20.49
CA THR A 12 37.57 -19.96 -19.40
C THR A 12 37.66 -18.43 -19.45
N LEU A 13 37.70 -17.81 -20.64
CA LEU A 13 37.63 -16.34 -20.76
C LEU A 13 36.24 -15.80 -20.38
N CYS A 14 35.16 -16.52 -20.71
CA CYS A 14 33.80 -16.17 -20.27
C CYS A 14 33.60 -16.34 -18.76
N LEU A 15 34.23 -17.34 -18.13
CA LEU A 15 34.19 -17.53 -16.68
C LEU A 15 34.95 -16.43 -15.91
N LEU A 16 35.99 -15.83 -16.51
CA LEU A 16 36.72 -14.69 -15.95
C LEU A 16 35.98 -13.35 -16.14
N CYS A 17 35.03 -13.26 -17.09
CA CYS A 17 34.23 -12.05 -17.33
C CYS A 17 32.91 -12.02 -16.52
N GLY A 18 32.60 -13.10 -15.78
CA GLY A 18 31.38 -13.24 -14.98
C GLY A 18 31.46 -12.64 -13.57
N ALA A 19 32.61 -12.10 -13.15
CA ALA A 19 32.69 -11.30 -11.94
C ALA A 19 32.11 -9.91 -12.23
N ALA A 20 30.79 -9.76 -12.11
CA ALA A 20 30.20 -8.44 -11.87
C ALA A 20 30.95 -7.85 -10.66
N GLY A 21 31.77 -6.83 -10.92
CA GLY A 21 32.75 -6.33 -9.95
C GLY A 21 32.07 -5.97 -8.63
N ALA A 22 32.51 -6.58 -7.54
CA ALA A 22 32.24 -6.04 -6.22
C ALA A 22 32.83 -4.63 -6.17
N GLN A 23 31.98 -3.61 -6.19
CA GLN A 23 32.40 -2.22 -6.01
C GLN A 23 32.95 -2.09 -4.59
N SER A 24 34.16 -1.56 -4.43
CA SER A 24 34.73 -1.30 -3.10
C SER A 24 33.97 -0.16 -2.42
N LEU A 25 33.90 -0.14 -1.08
CA LEU A 25 33.25 0.94 -0.32
C LEU A 25 33.83 2.32 -0.68
N SER A 26 35.11 2.38 -1.02
CA SER A 26 35.78 3.59 -1.51
C SER A 26 35.21 4.11 -2.83
N SER A 27 34.82 3.23 -3.76
CA SER A 27 34.19 3.64 -5.03
C SER A 27 32.80 4.24 -4.81
N VAL A 28 32.03 3.67 -3.86
CA VAL A 28 30.71 4.20 -3.46
C VAL A 28 30.87 5.58 -2.85
N LEU A 29 31.85 5.80 -1.97
CA LEU A 29 32.07 7.08 -1.29
C LEU A 29 32.48 8.20 -2.27
N VAL A 30 33.28 7.90 -3.30
CA VAL A 30 33.77 8.90 -4.27
C VAL A 30 32.67 9.41 -5.19
N GLU A 31 31.74 8.54 -5.58
CA GLU A 31 30.68 8.88 -6.54
C GLU A 31 29.40 9.41 -5.86
N SER A 32 29.32 9.31 -4.54
CA SER A 32 28.14 9.67 -3.75
C SER A 32 28.06 11.17 -3.43
N PRO A 33 26.85 11.74 -3.32
CA PRO A 33 26.67 13.11 -2.87
C PRO A 33 27.20 13.29 -1.45
N LYS A 34 27.82 14.45 -1.16
CA LYS A 34 28.44 14.77 0.15
C LYS A 34 27.54 14.46 1.35
N CYS A 35 26.24 14.77 1.26
CA CYS A 35 25.29 14.50 2.35
C CYS A 35 25.20 13.01 2.72
N ALA A 36 25.35 12.11 1.74
CA ALA A 36 25.28 10.68 1.95
C ALA A 36 26.60 10.11 2.44
N VAL A 37 27.72 10.70 2.01
CA VAL A 37 29.05 10.41 2.53
C VAL A 37 29.11 10.75 4.03
N ASP A 38 28.59 11.92 4.43
CA ASP A 38 28.53 12.32 5.84
C ASP A 38 27.72 11.34 6.69
N CYS A 39 26.60 10.83 6.15
CA CYS A 39 25.80 9.80 6.81
C CYS A 39 26.51 8.45 6.91
N LEU A 40 27.17 8.01 5.84
CA LEU A 40 27.93 6.77 5.82
C LEU A 40 29.09 6.80 6.81
N LEU A 41 29.91 7.85 6.79
CA LEU A 41 31.05 8.00 7.69
C LEU A 41 30.60 8.12 9.16
N GLY A 42 29.49 8.82 9.41
CA GLY A 42 28.92 8.91 10.75
C GLY A 42 28.44 7.57 11.31
N LEU A 43 27.92 6.68 10.46
CA LEU A 43 27.47 5.35 10.89
C LEU A 43 28.60 4.33 10.97
N LEU A 44 29.60 4.42 10.08
CA LEU A 44 30.75 3.51 10.08
C LEU A 44 31.73 3.79 11.23
N SER A 45 31.66 4.97 11.84
CA SER A 45 32.41 5.33 13.05
C SER A 45 31.70 4.94 14.35
N ASP A 46 30.46 4.44 14.27
CA ASP A 46 29.76 3.87 15.42
C ASP A 46 30.28 2.45 15.69
N GLN A 47 30.53 2.14 16.97
CA GLN A 47 31.03 0.83 17.40
C GLN A 47 30.11 -0.32 16.98
N ALA A 48 28.83 -0.03 16.69
CA ALA A 48 27.87 -1.01 16.20
C ALA A 48 28.15 -1.52 14.77
N PHE A 49 28.89 -0.75 13.96
CA PHE A 49 29.11 -1.04 12.53
C PHE A 49 30.58 -1.00 12.10
N GLU A 50 31.49 -0.59 13.00
CA GLU A 50 32.93 -0.57 12.77
C GLU A 50 33.47 -1.97 12.42
N GLY A 51 34.27 -2.05 11.35
CA GLY A 51 34.94 -3.30 10.93
C GLY A 51 34.05 -4.34 10.25
N LYS A 52 32.77 -4.02 9.95
CA LYS A 52 31.90 -4.93 9.18
C LYS A 52 32.30 -4.96 7.71
N ASP A 53 32.48 -6.18 7.19
CA ASP A 53 32.68 -6.42 5.76
C ASP A 53 31.43 -6.11 4.95
N GLN A 54 31.61 -5.95 3.64
CA GLN A 54 30.56 -5.63 2.67
C GLN A 54 29.29 -6.48 2.82
N SER A 55 29.44 -7.81 2.92
CA SER A 55 28.30 -8.73 3.10
C SER A 55 27.56 -8.50 4.41
N MET A 56 28.28 -8.25 5.50
CA MET A 56 27.69 -8.01 6.82
C MET A 56 26.92 -6.69 6.86
N LEU A 57 27.40 -5.65 6.18
CA LEU A 57 26.68 -4.37 6.07
C LEU A 57 25.40 -4.51 5.22
N CYS A 58 25.44 -5.30 4.15
CA CYS A 58 24.32 -5.52 3.26
C CYS A 58 23.18 -6.35 3.90
N GLU A 59 23.51 -7.27 4.82
CA GLU A 59 22.52 -8.08 5.54
C GLU A 59 22.01 -7.42 6.84
N ASP A 60 22.72 -6.41 7.36
CA ASP A 60 22.38 -5.77 8.62
C ASP A 60 21.20 -4.78 8.49
N LYS A 61 20.03 -5.23 8.95
CA LYS A 61 18.79 -4.43 8.99
C LYS A 61 18.92 -3.15 9.81
N LYS A 62 19.71 -3.15 10.90
CA LYS A 62 19.92 -1.95 11.72
C LYS A 62 20.73 -0.91 10.97
N PHE A 63 21.73 -1.36 10.22
CA PHE A 63 22.51 -0.47 9.35
C PHE A 63 21.62 0.13 8.27
N ALA A 64 20.83 -0.69 7.57
CA ALA A 64 19.88 -0.24 6.54
C ALA A 64 18.88 0.80 7.07
N GLN A 65 18.35 0.59 8.28
CA GLN A 65 17.43 1.53 8.91
C GLN A 65 18.13 2.83 9.34
N ALA A 66 19.32 2.73 9.94
CA ALA A 66 20.07 3.89 10.42
C ALA A 66 20.53 4.79 9.26
N ILE A 67 21.02 4.19 8.17
CA ILE A 67 21.40 4.95 6.97
C ILE A 67 20.17 5.56 6.29
N GLY A 68 19.05 4.84 6.22
CA GLY A 68 17.78 5.37 5.72
C GLY A 68 17.31 6.60 6.51
N ASN A 69 17.36 6.53 7.84
CA ASN A 69 17.01 7.65 8.72
C ASN A 69 17.94 8.85 8.52
N CYS A 70 19.24 8.63 8.38
CA CYS A 70 20.17 9.74 8.14
C CYS A 70 19.98 10.36 6.75
N LEU A 71 19.80 9.55 5.71
CA LEU A 71 19.60 10.04 4.34
C LEU A 71 18.28 10.82 4.22
N THR A 72 17.21 10.32 4.85
CA THR A 72 15.91 11.03 4.84
C THR A 72 15.97 12.36 5.61
N ASP A 73 16.77 12.44 6.68
CA ASP A 73 16.93 13.67 7.46
C ASP A 73 17.99 14.63 6.89
N LYS A 74 18.99 14.15 6.13
CA LYS A 74 20.12 14.97 5.64
C LYS A 74 20.10 15.24 4.14
N CYS A 75 19.59 14.35 3.31
CA CYS A 75 19.67 14.42 1.85
C CYS A 75 18.33 14.75 1.14
N THR A 76 18.43 15.20 -0.11
CA THR A 76 17.25 15.35 -0.99
C THR A 76 16.75 13.99 -1.51
N MET A 77 15.55 13.94 -2.09
CA MET A 77 14.90 12.67 -2.47
C MET A 77 15.71 12.02 -3.58
N ARG A 78 16.12 12.82 -4.56
CA ARG A 78 16.95 12.40 -5.67
C ARG A 78 18.30 11.84 -5.21
N GLN A 79 18.93 12.50 -4.24
CA GLN A 79 20.17 11.99 -3.65
C GLN A 79 19.94 10.68 -2.89
N THR A 80 18.85 10.58 -2.13
CA THR A 80 18.48 9.35 -1.40
C THR A 80 18.24 8.18 -2.37
N MET A 81 17.46 8.39 -3.43
CA MET A 81 17.22 7.40 -4.49
C MET A 81 18.53 6.97 -5.17
N SER A 82 19.43 7.91 -5.48
CA SER A 82 20.73 7.59 -6.07
C SER A 82 21.64 6.80 -5.12
N MET A 83 21.47 6.97 -3.81
CA MET A 83 22.19 6.18 -2.81
C MET A 83 21.64 4.77 -2.72
N ASP A 84 20.32 4.61 -2.85
CA ASP A 84 19.70 3.30 -2.83
C ASP A 84 20.08 2.50 -4.07
N GLU A 85 20.03 3.10 -5.26
CA GLU A 85 20.53 2.47 -6.49
C GLU A 85 21.98 1.96 -6.33
N ARG A 86 22.84 2.79 -5.73
CA ARG A 86 24.22 2.42 -5.43
C ARG A 86 24.33 1.31 -4.40
N ARG A 87 23.49 1.30 -3.36
CA ARG A 87 23.42 0.21 -2.39
C ARG A 87 23.11 -1.11 -3.08
N TYR A 88 22.16 -1.13 -4.01
CA TYR A 88 21.82 -2.35 -4.76
C TYR A 88 22.98 -2.85 -5.62
N ARG A 89 23.68 -1.94 -6.31
CA ARG A 89 24.90 -2.28 -7.07
C ARG A 89 26.02 -2.78 -6.15
N PHE A 90 26.23 -2.12 -5.01
CA PHE A 90 27.24 -2.49 -4.03
C PHE A 90 26.96 -3.87 -3.41
N CYS A 91 25.72 -4.16 -3.04
CA CYS A 91 25.35 -5.42 -2.41
C CYS A 91 25.06 -6.55 -3.41
N GLY A 92 25.10 -6.29 -4.72
CA GLY A 92 24.72 -7.26 -5.75
C GLY A 92 23.25 -7.69 -5.68
N MET A 93 22.39 -6.86 -5.05
CA MET A 93 20.97 -7.14 -4.89
C MET A 93 20.22 -6.74 -6.17
N LYS A 94 19.22 -7.54 -6.53
CA LYS A 94 18.30 -7.18 -7.62
C LYS A 94 17.14 -6.36 -7.08
N PRO A 95 16.67 -5.33 -7.80
CA PRO A 95 15.50 -4.56 -7.40
C PRO A 95 14.30 -5.47 -7.23
N THR A 96 13.54 -5.29 -6.16
CA THR A 96 12.32 -6.10 -5.92
C THR A 96 11.17 -5.49 -6.72
N ASP A 97 10.64 -6.25 -7.68
CA ASP A 97 9.45 -5.86 -8.44
C ASP A 97 8.21 -6.59 -7.92
N LEU A 98 7.37 -5.82 -7.20
CA LEU A 98 6.09 -6.23 -6.63
C LEU A 98 4.91 -5.80 -7.51
N ARG A 99 5.14 -5.15 -8.66
CA ARG A 99 4.06 -4.66 -9.54
C ARG A 99 3.13 -5.79 -9.95
N ALA A 100 3.72 -6.92 -10.36
CA ALA A 100 2.95 -8.09 -10.76
C ALA A 100 2.08 -8.63 -9.61
N GLU A 101 2.59 -8.66 -8.39
CA GLU A 101 1.81 -9.11 -7.23
C GLU A 101 0.63 -8.19 -6.94
N PHE A 102 0.86 -6.86 -6.92
CA PHE A 102 -0.21 -5.88 -6.71
C PHE A 102 -1.24 -5.90 -7.85
N TRP A 103 -0.77 -6.01 -9.09
CA TRP A 103 -1.61 -6.07 -10.27
C TRP A 103 -2.53 -7.29 -10.25
N ILE A 104 -1.96 -8.48 -10.03
CA ILE A 104 -2.72 -9.73 -9.95
C ILE A 104 -3.71 -9.70 -8.77
N GLY A 105 -3.26 -9.29 -7.59
CA GLY A 105 -4.10 -9.25 -6.38
C GLY A 105 -5.29 -8.32 -6.53
N THR A 106 -5.08 -7.12 -7.08
CA THR A 106 -6.15 -6.14 -7.28
C THR A 106 -7.17 -6.59 -8.33
N ILE A 107 -6.73 -7.20 -9.43
CA ILE A 107 -7.63 -7.76 -10.45
C ILE A 107 -8.50 -8.86 -9.87
N ILE A 108 -7.91 -9.83 -9.17
CA ILE A 108 -8.66 -10.95 -8.57
C ILE A 108 -9.76 -10.42 -7.65
N MET A 109 -9.44 -9.46 -6.79
CA MET A 109 -10.39 -8.90 -5.82
C MET A 109 -11.49 -8.08 -6.50
N ALA A 110 -11.15 -7.28 -7.51
CA ALA A 110 -12.13 -6.51 -8.28
C ALA A 110 -13.08 -7.43 -9.07
N THR A 111 -12.56 -8.49 -9.68
CA THR A 111 -13.37 -9.49 -10.38
C THR A 111 -14.32 -10.20 -9.40
N LEU A 112 -13.82 -10.65 -8.25
CA LEU A 112 -14.65 -11.31 -7.24
C LEU A 112 -15.76 -10.40 -6.72
N ALA A 113 -15.44 -9.14 -6.40
CA ALA A 113 -16.43 -8.13 -5.98
C ALA A 113 -17.50 -7.89 -7.05
N SER A 114 -17.09 -7.79 -8.32
CA SER A 114 -18.00 -7.60 -9.46
C SER A 114 -18.96 -8.79 -9.64
N ILE A 115 -18.47 -10.03 -9.45
CA ILE A 115 -19.31 -11.23 -9.52
C ILE A 115 -20.35 -11.22 -8.40
N PHE A 116 -19.96 -10.95 -7.15
CA PHE A 116 -20.90 -10.88 -6.03
C PHE A 116 -21.96 -9.79 -6.21
N PHE A 117 -21.54 -8.62 -6.71
CA PHE A 117 -22.46 -7.54 -7.05
C PHE A 117 -23.45 -7.99 -8.14
N ALA A 118 -22.97 -8.59 -9.23
CA ALA A 118 -23.83 -9.09 -10.30
C ALA A 118 -24.81 -10.16 -9.81
N CYS A 119 -24.36 -11.14 -9.01
CA CYS A 119 -25.22 -12.14 -8.39
C CYS A 119 -26.31 -11.49 -7.51
N ARG A 120 -25.95 -10.48 -6.72
CA ARG A 120 -26.92 -9.74 -5.90
C ARG A 120 -27.98 -9.04 -6.75
N MET A 121 -27.57 -8.36 -7.83
CA MET A 121 -28.49 -7.66 -8.73
C MET A 121 -29.40 -8.64 -9.49
N VAL A 122 -28.85 -9.74 -10.01
CA VAL A 122 -29.63 -10.79 -10.67
C VAL A 122 -30.64 -11.40 -9.69
N ALA A 123 -30.25 -11.72 -8.46
CA ALA A 123 -31.15 -12.24 -7.45
C ALA A 123 -32.31 -11.27 -7.15
N LYS A 124 -32.04 -9.96 -7.09
CA LYS A 124 -33.09 -8.94 -6.91
C LYS A 124 -34.08 -8.91 -8.08
N VAL A 125 -33.59 -8.96 -9.31
CA VAL A 125 -34.41 -8.93 -10.53
C VAL A 125 -35.23 -10.22 -10.66
N VAL A 126 -34.62 -11.39 -10.48
CA VAL A 126 -35.27 -12.70 -10.62
C VAL A 126 -36.31 -12.94 -9.52
N LEU A 127 -36.03 -12.52 -8.29
CA LEU A 127 -36.94 -12.68 -7.16
C LEU A 127 -37.93 -11.52 -6.99
N SER A 128 -37.92 -10.53 -7.90
CA SER A 128 -38.78 -9.34 -7.86
C SER A 128 -38.82 -8.65 -6.49
N LEU A 129 -37.65 -8.56 -5.85
CA LEU A 129 -37.54 -8.02 -4.50
C LEU A 129 -37.59 -6.49 -4.54
N PRO A 130 -38.25 -5.83 -3.56
CA PRO A 130 -38.36 -4.38 -3.56
C PRO A 130 -37.00 -3.70 -3.45
N TRP A 131 -36.84 -2.61 -4.20
CA TRP A 131 -35.63 -1.77 -4.16
C TRP A 131 -35.54 -1.06 -2.82
N GLY A 132 -34.39 -1.17 -2.15
CA GLY A 132 -34.12 -0.48 -0.90
C GLY A 132 -33.03 0.57 -1.03
N VAL A 133 -32.91 1.41 -0.01
CA VAL A 133 -31.78 2.36 0.11
C VAL A 133 -30.43 1.63 0.12
N ASP A 134 -30.40 0.41 0.68
CA ASP A 134 -29.23 -0.46 0.67
C ASP A 134 -28.77 -0.83 -0.75
N ASP A 135 -29.70 -1.02 -1.68
CA ASP A 135 -29.39 -1.35 -3.07
C ASP A 135 -28.80 -0.14 -3.80
N SER A 136 -29.38 1.06 -3.63
CA SER A 136 -28.84 2.30 -4.20
C SER A 136 -27.42 2.59 -3.71
N LEU A 137 -27.17 2.43 -2.40
CA LEU A 137 -25.84 2.62 -1.82
C LEU A 137 -24.84 1.56 -2.33
N THR A 138 -25.30 0.33 -2.54
CA THR A 138 -24.45 -0.73 -3.11
C THR A 138 -24.04 -0.40 -4.54
N VAL A 139 -24.98 0.04 -5.39
CA VAL A 139 -24.69 0.48 -6.77
C VAL A 139 -23.71 1.66 -6.77
N LEU A 140 -23.93 2.65 -5.89
CA LEU A 140 -23.04 3.79 -5.75
C LEU A 140 -21.63 3.36 -5.30
N SER A 141 -21.53 2.45 -4.33
CA SER A 141 -20.24 1.92 -3.87
C SER A 141 -19.48 1.22 -4.99
N MET A 142 -20.18 0.48 -5.86
CA MET A 142 -19.56 -0.20 -7.00
C MET A 142 -19.00 0.79 -8.02
N ALA A 143 -19.71 1.88 -8.30
CA ALA A 143 -19.22 2.93 -9.20
C ALA A 143 -17.92 3.56 -8.67
N PHE A 144 -17.88 3.94 -7.39
CA PHE A 144 -16.68 4.51 -6.76
C PHE A 144 -15.53 3.50 -6.67
N MET A 145 -15.83 2.23 -6.36
CA MET A 145 -14.84 1.15 -6.32
C MET A 145 -14.20 0.92 -7.70
N MET A 146 -14.98 0.99 -8.78
CA MET A 146 -14.44 0.87 -10.14
C MET A 146 -13.54 2.05 -10.50
N THR A 147 -13.89 3.28 -10.10
CA THR A 147 -13.02 4.44 -10.29
C THR A 147 -11.71 4.28 -9.49
N PHE A 148 -11.80 3.89 -8.22
CA PHE A 148 -10.64 3.57 -7.39
C PHE A 148 -9.74 2.52 -8.05
N PHE A 149 -10.34 1.43 -8.56
CA PHE A 149 -9.62 0.36 -9.24
C PHE A 149 -8.83 0.88 -10.45
N VAL A 150 -9.47 1.65 -11.33
CA VAL A 150 -8.82 2.21 -12.52
C VAL A 150 -7.64 3.11 -12.14
N ILE A 151 -7.81 4.01 -11.18
CA ILE A 151 -6.74 4.89 -10.69
C ILE A 151 -5.58 4.05 -10.11
N LEU A 152 -5.89 3.01 -9.34
CA LEU A 152 -4.90 2.11 -8.75
C LEU A 152 -4.11 1.35 -9.83
N GLN A 153 -4.75 0.88 -10.89
CA GLN A 153 -4.06 0.22 -12.00
C GLN A 153 -3.05 1.15 -12.68
N ILE A 154 -3.43 2.41 -12.91
CA ILE A 154 -2.53 3.43 -13.46
C ILE A 154 -1.35 3.63 -12.50
N LEU A 155 -1.61 3.79 -11.20
CA LEU A 155 -0.55 3.96 -10.20
C LEU A 155 0.40 2.76 -10.09
N ILE A 156 -0.07 1.51 -10.24
CA ILE A 156 0.79 0.32 -10.25
C ILE A 156 1.78 0.31 -11.43
N THR A 157 1.39 0.89 -12.57
CA THR A 157 2.27 0.94 -13.75
C THR A 157 3.30 2.06 -13.68
N VAL A 158 2.97 3.17 -13.00
CA VAL A 158 3.78 4.40 -12.99
C VAL A 158 4.57 4.59 -11.69
N ALA A 159 4.00 4.28 -10.54
CA ALA A 159 4.47 4.76 -9.24
C ALA A 159 4.59 3.69 -8.14
N LEU A 160 3.77 2.64 -8.16
CA LEU A 160 3.71 1.62 -7.11
C LEU A 160 4.37 0.31 -7.56
N GLY A 161 5.01 -0.39 -6.61
CA GLY A 161 5.46 -1.78 -6.81
C GLY A 161 6.84 -1.97 -7.42
N GLY A 162 7.53 -0.94 -7.89
CA GLY A 162 8.94 -1.04 -8.29
C GLY A 162 9.78 0.00 -7.57
N GLU A 163 11.08 -0.27 -7.41
CA GLU A 163 12.01 0.70 -6.84
C GLU A 163 12.06 1.97 -7.69
N MET A 164 11.82 3.13 -7.04
CA MET A 164 11.59 4.41 -7.72
C MET A 164 12.77 4.87 -8.61
N TRP A 165 13.97 4.34 -8.40
CA TRP A 165 15.16 4.63 -9.22
C TRP A 165 15.35 3.72 -10.44
N TYR A 166 14.64 2.58 -10.52
CA TYR A 166 14.79 1.63 -11.64
C TYR A 166 13.87 1.93 -12.84
N LEU A 167 13.08 3.02 -12.77
CA LEU A 167 12.34 3.50 -13.93
C LEU A 167 13.33 4.05 -14.97
N SER A 168 13.45 3.35 -16.11
CA SER A 168 14.36 3.61 -17.23
C SER A 168 14.53 5.10 -17.58
N ASP A 169 15.75 5.52 -17.94
CA ASP A 169 16.14 6.90 -18.26
C ASP A 169 15.24 7.61 -19.31
N TYR A 170 14.57 6.86 -20.20
CA TYR A 170 13.59 7.43 -21.15
C TYR A 170 12.25 7.81 -20.49
N GLN A 171 11.94 7.20 -19.34
CA GLN A 171 10.83 7.54 -18.48
C GLN A 171 11.21 8.60 -17.43
N VAL A 172 12.38 9.25 -17.47
CA VAL A 172 12.72 10.24 -16.44
C VAL A 172 12.09 11.61 -16.73
N THR A 173 11.94 12.00 -18.00
CA THR A 173 11.22 13.24 -18.37
C THR A 173 9.71 13.05 -18.32
N THR A 174 9.19 11.96 -18.89
CA THR A 174 7.79 11.55 -18.76
C THR A 174 7.45 11.08 -17.36
N GLY A 175 8.39 10.57 -16.57
CA GLY A 175 8.20 10.11 -15.19
C GLY A 175 8.41 11.20 -14.15
N LEU A 176 9.13 12.28 -14.44
CA LEU A 176 9.06 13.51 -13.64
C LEU A 176 7.70 14.17 -13.81
N GLN A 177 7.20 14.25 -15.04
CA GLN A 177 5.86 14.77 -15.33
C GLN A 177 4.77 13.80 -14.82
N ALA A 178 4.93 12.51 -15.06
CA ALA A 178 4.06 11.48 -14.50
C ALA A 178 4.24 11.31 -12.98
N SER A 179 5.34 11.75 -12.36
CA SER A 179 5.46 11.79 -10.89
C SER A 179 4.61 12.92 -10.31
N ASN A 180 4.65 14.11 -10.91
CA ASN A 180 3.74 15.21 -10.55
C ASN A 180 2.28 14.77 -10.74
N ASP A 181 1.95 14.13 -11.87
CA ASP A 181 0.60 13.60 -12.11
C ASP A 181 0.26 12.42 -11.17
N SER A 182 1.24 11.58 -10.79
CA SER A 182 1.05 10.44 -9.88
C SER A 182 0.71 10.89 -8.47
N HIS A 183 1.28 12.00 -7.99
CA HIS A 183 0.91 12.56 -6.69
C HIS A 183 -0.55 13.05 -6.69
N VAL A 184 -1.01 13.65 -7.79
CA VAL A 184 -2.42 14.04 -7.96
C VAL A 184 -3.33 12.80 -7.98
N LEU A 185 -2.95 11.76 -8.75
CA LEU A 185 -3.68 10.49 -8.77
C LEU A 185 -3.73 9.81 -7.40
N PHE A 186 -2.65 9.86 -6.63
CA PHE A 186 -2.60 9.30 -5.28
C PHE A 186 -3.56 10.01 -4.32
N PHE A 187 -3.67 11.34 -4.42
CA PHE A 187 -4.63 12.12 -3.64
C PHE A 187 -6.09 11.76 -3.98
N PHE A 188 -6.41 11.65 -5.27
CA PHE A 188 -7.74 11.18 -5.68
C PHE A 188 -8.00 9.73 -5.25
N LEU A 189 -6.99 8.86 -5.35
CA LEU A 189 -7.07 7.48 -4.86
C LEU A 189 -7.46 7.45 -3.37
N GLU A 190 -6.83 8.28 -2.54
CA GLU A 190 -7.14 8.40 -1.11
C GLU A 190 -8.59 8.85 -0.87
N ILE A 191 -9.05 9.85 -1.61
CA ILE A 191 -10.45 10.32 -1.53
C ILE A 191 -11.43 9.21 -1.92
N PHE A 192 -11.23 8.57 -3.07
CA PHE A 192 -12.09 7.50 -3.54
C PHE A 192 -12.09 6.32 -2.56
N TYR A 193 -10.96 6.03 -1.93
CA TYR A 193 -10.86 5.01 -0.88
C TYR A 193 -11.73 5.34 0.33
N ILE A 194 -11.58 6.55 0.90
CA ILE A 194 -12.36 6.99 2.08
C ILE A 194 -13.87 6.96 1.77
N VAL A 195 -14.27 7.52 0.63
CA VAL A 195 -15.67 7.60 0.22
C VAL A 195 -16.25 6.21 -0.03
N THR A 196 -15.51 5.32 -0.71
CA THR A 196 -15.97 3.95 -0.99
C THR A 196 -16.20 3.18 0.32
N LEU A 197 -15.28 3.27 1.28
CA LEU A 197 -15.42 2.62 2.59
C LEU A 197 -16.65 3.15 3.36
N ALA A 198 -16.87 4.46 3.37
CA ALA A 198 -18.02 5.05 4.05
C ALA A 198 -19.35 4.58 3.42
N ILE A 199 -19.45 4.55 2.09
CA ILE A 199 -20.68 4.16 1.38
C ILE A 199 -20.96 2.66 1.55
N ILE A 200 -19.95 1.78 1.41
CA ILE A 200 -20.18 0.33 1.51
C ILE A 200 -20.60 -0.08 2.92
N LYS A 201 -20.00 0.51 3.96
CA LYS A 201 -20.40 0.28 5.36
C LYS A 201 -21.83 0.78 5.62
N SER A 202 -22.18 1.94 5.06
CA SER A 202 -23.53 2.47 5.12
C SER A 202 -24.55 1.55 4.43
N ALA A 203 -24.21 0.97 3.27
CA ALA A 203 -25.05 0.01 2.57
C ALA A 203 -25.36 -1.24 3.43
N ILE A 204 -24.32 -1.79 4.09
CA ILE A 204 -24.46 -2.95 4.98
C ILE A 204 -25.33 -2.62 6.20
N LEU A 205 -25.13 -1.47 6.84
CA LEU A 205 -25.92 -1.05 7.99
C LEU A 205 -27.40 -0.81 7.63
N CYS A 206 -27.66 -0.19 6.48
CA CYS A 206 -29.01 -0.04 5.94
C CYS A 206 -29.68 -1.42 5.68
N PHE A 207 -28.91 -2.38 5.17
CA PHE A 207 -29.38 -3.76 4.98
C PHE A 207 -29.72 -4.43 6.32
N PHE A 208 -28.90 -4.24 7.36
CA PHE A 208 -29.20 -4.73 8.71
C PHE A 208 -30.48 -4.14 9.30
N LEU A 209 -30.68 -2.83 9.15
CA LEU A 209 -31.90 -2.15 9.61
C LEU A 209 -33.17 -2.67 8.94
N ARG A 210 -33.06 -3.13 7.69
CA ARG A 210 -34.16 -3.70 6.91
C ARG A 210 -34.50 -5.13 7.33
N ILE A 211 -33.50 -5.94 7.68
CA ILE A 211 -33.68 -7.36 8.02
C ILE A 211 -34.14 -7.54 9.46
N PHE A 212 -33.51 -6.85 10.41
CA PHE A 212 -33.73 -7.08 11.83
C PHE A 212 -34.79 -6.12 12.35
N PRO A 213 -35.91 -6.62 12.90
CA PRO A 213 -36.98 -5.79 13.43
C PRO A 213 -36.71 -5.28 14.86
N ASP A 214 -35.75 -5.86 15.60
CA ASP A 214 -35.47 -5.51 17.01
C ASP A 214 -35.11 -4.03 17.20
N ASP A 215 -35.80 -3.38 18.15
CA ASP A 215 -35.69 -1.94 18.38
C ASP A 215 -34.32 -1.55 18.97
N LYS A 216 -33.78 -2.35 19.89
CA LYS A 216 -32.46 -2.09 20.48
C LYS A 216 -31.37 -2.19 19.41
N PHE A 217 -31.41 -3.25 18.62
CA PHE A 217 -30.52 -3.42 17.47
C PHE A 217 -30.62 -2.27 16.47
N ARG A 218 -31.84 -1.81 16.16
CA ARG A 218 -32.07 -0.69 15.24
C ARG A 218 -31.46 0.61 15.74
N VAL A 219 -31.55 0.89 17.05
CA VAL A 219 -30.88 2.06 17.65
C VAL A 219 -29.37 1.92 17.49
N MET A 220 -28.79 0.78 17.84
CA MET A 220 -27.34 0.56 17.72
C MET A 220 -26.83 0.66 16.28
N ALA A 221 -27.56 0.08 15.31
CA ALA A 221 -27.22 0.16 13.90
C ALA A 221 -27.34 1.59 13.35
N LYS A 222 -28.36 2.37 13.76
CA LYS A 222 -28.47 3.80 13.42
C LYS A 222 -27.33 4.63 14.01
N CYS A 223 -26.97 4.40 15.28
CA CYS A 223 -25.82 5.06 15.91
C CYS A 223 -24.53 4.74 15.15
N THR A 224 -24.33 3.48 14.77
CA THR A 224 -23.17 3.04 13.99
C THR A 224 -23.14 3.67 12.60
N LEU A 225 -24.31 3.83 11.96
CA LEU A 225 -24.42 4.49 10.66
C LEU A 225 -24.01 5.96 10.73
N VAL A 226 -24.49 6.69 11.75
CA VAL A 226 -24.10 8.08 12.00
C VAL A 226 -22.60 8.16 12.29
N PHE A 227 -22.08 7.28 13.14
CA PHE A 227 -20.65 7.26 13.47
C PHE A 227 -19.76 6.98 12.25
N ASN A 228 -20.13 6.03 11.39
CA ASN A 228 -19.46 5.76 10.12
C ASN A 228 -19.46 6.98 9.19
N ALA A 229 -20.61 7.66 9.07
CA ALA A 229 -20.71 8.88 8.27
C ALA A 229 -19.82 10.01 8.82
N LEU A 230 -19.77 10.19 10.14
CA LEU A 230 -18.91 11.18 10.80
C LEU A 230 -17.43 10.89 10.54
N ILE A 231 -16.99 9.63 10.67
CA ILE A 231 -15.61 9.24 10.34
C ILE A 231 -15.33 9.56 8.87
N GLY A 232 -16.19 9.15 7.95
CA GLY A 232 -16.02 9.43 6.52
C GLY A 232 -15.87 10.93 6.22
N ILE A 233 -16.74 11.77 6.81
CA ILE A 233 -16.72 13.23 6.61
C ILE A 233 -15.45 13.86 7.23
N ILE A 234 -15.11 13.49 8.46
CA ILE A 234 -13.94 14.03 9.16
C ILE A 234 -12.67 13.72 8.37
N PHE A 235 -12.46 12.46 8.00
CA PHE A 235 -11.26 12.07 7.26
C PHE A 235 -11.24 12.62 5.84
N PHE A 236 -12.39 12.72 5.17
CA PHE A 236 -12.49 13.40 3.88
C PHE A 236 -12.01 14.85 3.99
N ILE A 237 -12.45 15.60 4.99
CA ILE A 237 -12.03 16.99 5.22
C ILE A 237 -10.53 17.03 5.55
N LEU A 238 -10.06 16.18 6.46
CA LEU A 238 -8.66 16.16 6.88
C LEU A 238 -7.70 15.81 5.73
N THR A 239 -8.10 14.99 4.75
CA THR A 239 -7.28 14.71 3.57
C THR A 239 -6.97 15.98 2.78
N PHE A 240 -7.87 16.97 2.71
CA PHE A 240 -7.57 18.27 2.08
C PHE A 240 -6.63 19.15 2.92
N PHE A 241 -6.62 18.96 4.24
CA PHE A 241 -5.83 19.75 5.19
C PHE A 241 -4.58 19.02 5.70
N GLN A 242 -4.22 17.89 5.10
CA GLN A 242 -3.06 17.11 5.53
C GLN A 242 -1.72 17.84 5.31
N THR A 243 -1.68 18.79 4.37
CA THR A 243 -0.52 19.64 4.10
C THR A 243 -0.94 21.09 3.85
N HIS A 244 -0.18 22.02 4.40
CA HIS A 244 -0.42 23.46 4.23
C HIS A 244 0.84 24.16 3.69
N PRO A 245 0.80 24.79 2.50
CA PRO A 245 -0.26 24.74 1.49
C PRO A 245 -0.38 23.38 0.79
N LEU A 246 -1.57 23.04 0.29
CA LEU A 246 -1.83 21.80 -0.46
C LEU A 246 -0.89 21.63 -1.66
N THR A 247 -0.38 22.73 -2.23
CA THR A 247 0.63 22.70 -3.30
C THR A 247 1.91 21.98 -2.91
N LEU A 248 2.25 21.95 -1.62
CA LEU A 248 3.38 21.17 -1.12
C LEU A 248 3.16 19.66 -1.27
N PHE A 249 1.93 19.16 -1.31
CA PHE A 249 1.70 17.74 -1.54
C PHE A 249 2.23 17.29 -2.91
N TRP A 250 2.06 18.13 -3.94
CA TRP A 250 2.49 17.83 -5.31
C TRP A 250 3.94 18.22 -5.58
N GLU A 251 4.39 19.37 -5.06
CA GLU A 251 5.70 19.96 -5.40
C GLU A 251 6.76 19.79 -4.30
N GLY A 252 6.32 19.47 -3.08
CA GLY A 252 7.16 19.48 -1.88
C GLY A 252 8.07 18.26 -1.76
N TRP A 253 7.87 17.21 -2.56
CA TRP A 253 8.71 16.00 -2.51
C TRP A 253 10.19 16.29 -2.82
N GLN A 254 10.46 17.31 -3.65
CA GLN A 254 11.82 17.75 -3.98
C GLN A 254 12.50 18.51 -2.83
N LYS A 255 11.72 19.21 -2.00
CA LYS A 255 12.22 20.07 -0.92
C LYS A 255 12.34 19.26 0.38
N LYS A 256 13.56 19.23 0.92
CA LYS A 256 13.90 18.48 2.13
C LYS A 256 13.01 18.81 3.34
N ALA A 257 12.80 20.10 3.63
CA ALA A 257 11.96 20.54 4.74
C ALA A 257 10.48 20.20 4.51
N ALA A 258 10.00 20.31 3.27
CA ALA A 258 8.60 20.01 2.94
C ALA A 258 8.31 18.51 3.02
N ARG A 259 9.25 17.63 2.65
CA ARG A 259 9.04 16.18 2.70
C ARG A 259 8.65 15.70 4.09
N ARG A 260 9.35 16.15 5.14
CA ARG A 260 9.05 15.74 6.52
C ARG A 260 7.64 16.13 6.92
N HIS A 261 7.21 17.34 6.58
CA HIS A 261 5.85 17.80 6.83
C HIS A 261 4.79 16.98 6.07
N ILE A 262 5.07 16.58 4.82
CA ILE A 262 4.14 15.77 4.01
C ILE A 262 4.01 14.35 4.59
N VAL A 263 5.14 13.68 4.85
CA VAL A 263 5.16 12.31 5.38
C VAL A 263 4.55 12.25 6.77
N ASP A 264 4.88 13.21 7.65
CA ASP A 264 4.29 13.29 8.98
C ASP A 264 2.78 13.56 8.89
N GLY A 265 2.35 14.47 8.01
CA GLY A 265 0.93 14.80 7.80
C GLY A 265 0.11 13.60 7.34
N THR A 266 0.52 12.94 6.25
CA THR A 266 -0.17 11.77 5.71
C THR A 266 -0.15 10.60 6.70
N THR A 267 0.99 10.30 7.33
CA THR A 267 1.11 9.18 8.29
C THR A 267 0.21 9.38 9.51
N ARG A 268 0.15 10.61 10.05
CA ARG A 268 -0.73 10.98 11.18
C ARG A 268 -2.20 10.85 10.83
N LEU A 269 -2.57 10.92 9.55
CA LEU A 269 -3.94 10.77 9.09
C LEU A 269 -4.29 9.31 8.75
N THR A 270 -3.43 8.64 7.98
CA THR A 270 -3.70 7.29 7.46
C THR A 270 -3.75 6.23 8.57
N ILE A 271 -2.87 6.31 9.57
CA ILE A 271 -2.83 5.31 10.66
C ILE A 271 -4.13 5.34 11.50
N PRO A 272 -4.59 6.48 12.03
CA PRO A 272 -5.87 6.54 12.74
C PRO A 272 -7.06 6.18 11.86
N HIS A 273 -7.07 6.60 10.59
CA HIS A 273 -8.13 6.25 9.65
C HIS A 273 -8.26 4.73 9.49
N GLY A 274 -7.14 4.04 9.26
CA GLY A 274 -7.10 2.59 9.13
C GLY A 274 -7.52 1.89 10.43
N GLY A 275 -7.03 2.36 11.58
CA GLY A 275 -7.38 1.81 12.90
C GLY A 275 -8.87 1.93 13.21
N LEU A 276 -9.47 3.12 13.00
CA LEU A 276 -10.91 3.33 13.23
C LEU A 276 -11.77 2.52 12.27
N ASN A 277 -11.37 2.41 11.00
CA ASN A 277 -12.09 1.59 10.03
C ASN A 277 -12.06 0.11 10.41
N LEU A 278 -10.92 -0.41 10.85
CA LEU A 278 -10.79 -1.78 11.31
C LEU A 278 -11.66 -2.06 12.55
N LEU A 279 -11.66 -1.14 13.52
CA LEU A 279 -12.51 -1.26 14.72
C LEU A 279 -14.00 -1.27 14.34
N LEU A 280 -14.40 -0.41 13.40
CA LEU A 280 -15.75 -0.40 12.85
C LEU A 280 -16.09 -1.71 12.15
N ASP A 281 -15.17 -2.29 11.40
CA ASP A 281 -15.41 -3.56 10.72
C ASP A 281 -15.66 -4.67 11.73
N ILE A 282 -14.81 -4.79 12.77
CA ILE A 282 -15.00 -5.74 13.88
C ILE A 282 -16.37 -5.53 14.55
N TRP A 283 -16.73 -4.29 14.84
CA TRP A 283 -18.02 -3.95 15.45
C TRP A 283 -19.21 -4.36 14.56
N MET A 284 -19.12 -4.14 13.25
CA MET A 284 -20.14 -4.54 12.29
C MET A 284 -20.30 -6.07 12.16
N ILE A 285 -19.27 -6.85 12.50
CA ILE A 285 -19.38 -8.32 12.62
C ILE A 285 -20.17 -8.70 13.88
N VAL A 286 -19.85 -8.04 15.00
CA VAL A 286 -20.44 -8.34 16.31
C VAL A 286 -21.93 -8.04 16.32
N LEU A 287 -22.35 -6.93 15.70
CA LEU A 287 -23.76 -6.49 15.64
C LEU A 287 -24.73 -7.63 15.27
N PRO A 288 -24.70 -8.24 14.07
CA PRO A 288 -25.65 -9.28 13.70
C PRO A 288 -25.48 -10.58 14.50
N LEU A 289 -24.29 -10.85 15.05
CA LEU A 289 -24.05 -12.04 15.88
C LEU A 289 -24.81 -12.00 17.20
N THR A 290 -24.99 -10.82 17.79
CA THR A 290 -25.81 -10.65 19.01
C THR A 290 -27.26 -11.10 18.79
N GLN A 291 -27.85 -10.70 17.65
CA GLN A 291 -29.22 -11.07 17.28
C GLN A 291 -29.35 -12.56 16.93
N LEU A 292 -28.32 -13.15 16.31
CA LEU A 292 -28.30 -14.57 15.96
C LEU A 292 -28.24 -15.50 17.18
N TRP A 293 -27.74 -15.03 18.32
CA TRP A 293 -27.73 -15.80 19.56
C TRP A 293 -29.10 -15.86 20.22
N GLU A 294 -29.90 -14.82 20.10
CA GLU A 294 -31.23 -14.76 20.70
C GLU A 294 -32.29 -15.55 19.90
N VAL A 295 -32.13 -15.70 18.58
CA VAL A 295 -33.19 -16.22 17.69
C VAL A 295 -33.12 -17.73 17.40
N GLY A 296 -32.19 -18.50 17.99
CA GLY A 296 -32.22 -19.98 17.91
C GLY A 296 -32.18 -20.56 16.47
N LEU A 297 -31.55 -19.87 15.51
CA LEU A 297 -31.46 -20.32 14.12
C LEU A 297 -30.53 -21.53 13.94
N LYS A 298 -30.93 -22.47 13.07
CA LYS A 298 -30.14 -23.66 12.66
C LYS A 298 -28.74 -23.25 12.16
N LEU A 299 -27.71 -23.94 12.65
CA LEU A 299 -26.26 -23.75 12.40
C LEU A 299 -25.86 -23.41 10.95
N LYS A 300 -26.57 -23.92 9.94
CA LYS A 300 -26.28 -23.68 8.52
C LYS A 300 -26.39 -22.21 8.09
N LYS A 301 -27.34 -21.44 8.65
CA LYS A 301 -27.44 -19.99 8.36
C LYS A 301 -26.41 -19.17 9.15
N LYS A 302 -26.03 -19.65 10.34
CA LYS A 302 -24.97 -19.06 11.18
C LYS A 302 -23.59 -19.20 10.53
N LEU A 303 -23.33 -20.33 9.87
CA LEU A 303 -22.07 -20.58 9.15
C LEU A 303 -21.89 -19.68 7.93
N GLY A 304 -22.95 -19.36 7.18
CA GLY A 304 -22.85 -18.48 6.02
C GLY A 304 -22.37 -17.07 6.38
N VAL A 305 -22.91 -16.51 7.47
CA VAL A 305 -22.49 -15.21 8.00
C VAL A 305 -21.04 -15.27 8.49
N ILE A 306 -20.67 -16.30 9.25
CA ILE A 306 -19.29 -16.48 9.75
C ILE A 306 -18.30 -16.65 8.58
N ALA A 307 -18.65 -17.43 7.55
CA ALA A 307 -17.81 -17.67 6.38
C ALA A 307 -17.58 -16.41 5.53
N MET A 308 -18.59 -15.55 5.36
CA MET A 308 -18.44 -14.25 4.69
C MET A 308 -17.44 -13.34 5.42
N PHE A 309 -17.30 -13.47 6.74
CA PHE A 309 -16.39 -12.67 7.55
C PHE A 309 -14.98 -13.25 7.70
N SER A 310 -14.84 -14.58 7.72
CA SER A 310 -13.52 -15.23 7.78
C SER A 310 -12.63 -14.85 6.59
N VAL A 311 -13.22 -14.61 5.41
CA VAL A 311 -12.49 -14.17 4.23
C VAL A 311 -11.89 -12.76 4.44
N GLY A 312 -12.62 -11.83 5.06
CA GLY A 312 -12.12 -10.47 5.32
C GLY A 312 -10.93 -10.43 6.28
N ILE A 313 -11.00 -11.21 7.37
CA ILE A 313 -9.94 -11.23 8.41
C ILE A 313 -8.67 -11.92 7.91
N LEU A 314 -8.79 -13.03 7.17
CA LEU A 314 -7.64 -13.77 6.65
C LEU A 314 -6.83 -12.97 5.61
N LEU A 315 -7.52 -12.13 4.83
CA LEU A 315 -6.87 -11.27 3.85
C LEU A 315 -6.10 -10.12 4.51
N ASP A 316 -6.67 -9.49 5.55
CA ASP A 316 -6.01 -8.40 6.28
C ASP A 316 -4.80 -8.88 7.12
N SER A 317 -4.83 -10.13 7.61
CA SER A 317 -3.66 -10.73 8.28
C SER A 317 -2.50 -11.02 7.33
N ASN A 318 -2.77 -11.53 6.12
CA ASN A 318 -1.72 -11.79 5.13
C ASN A 318 -1.08 -10.50 4.62
N GLN A 319 -1.89 -9.46 4.41
CA GLN A 319 -1.39 -8.15 3.99
C GLN A 319 -0.50 -7.51 5.07
N ARG A 320 -0.90 -7.56 6.35
CA ARG A 320 -0.10 -7.03 7.47
C ARG A 320 1.21 -7.77 7.68
N ALA A 321 1.22 -9.10 7.56
CA ALA A 321 2.46 -9.87 7.64
C ALA A 321 3.45 -9.42 6.56
N LYS A 322 2.96 -9.27 5.32
CA LYS A 322 3.79 -8.86 4.18
C LYS A 322 4.26 -7.40 4.29
N VAL A 323 3.42 -6.49 4.80
CA VAL A 323 3.80 -5.09 5.08
C VAL A 323 4.80 -4.98 6.23
N HIS A 324 4.65 -5.75 7.30
CA HIS A 324 5.60 -5.75 8.41
C HIS A 324 6.97 -6.32 7.99
N ASP A 325 6.99 -7.27 7.05
CA ASP A 325 8.23 -7.71 6.44
C ASP A 325 8.85 -6.61 5.56
N LEU A 326 8.04 -5.88 4.79
CA LEU A 326 8.51 -4.75 3.95
C LEU A 326 8.99 -3.54 4.75
N VAL A 327 8.39 -3.23 5.91
CA VAL A 327 8.84 -2.14 6.81
C VAL A 327 10.13 -2.51 7.56
N LYS A 328 10.51 -3.80 7.56
CA LYS A 328 11.77 -4.31 8.11
C LYS A 328 12.89 -4.42 7.07
N TYR A 329 12.67 -3.98 5.82
CA TYR A 329 13.70 -3.84 4.77
C TYR A 329 13.83 -2.37 4.36
#